data_AF-A0A7V3A046-F1
#
_entry.id   AF-A0A7V3A046-F1
#
_cell.length_a   1.000
_cell.length_b   1.000
_cell.length_c   1.000
_cell.angle_alpha   90.00
_cell.angle_beta   90.00
_cell.angle_gamma   90.00
#
_symmetry.space_group_name_H-M   'P 1'
#
loop_
_entity.id
_entity.type
_entity.pdbx_description
1 polymer ?
#
loop_
_entity_poly.entity_id
_entity_poly.type
_entity_poly.pdbx_seq_one_letter_code
_entity_poly.pdbx_strand_id
1 'polypeptide(L)' 'MKRKELINILLKNGCIFVRHGGRHDWYKNPSTGMSQSIPRHSEISDN' A
#
# COMPACT_ATOMS: atom_id res chain seq x y z
N MET A 1 -6.69 -0.59 10.79
CA MET A 1 -7.24 0.44 9.86
C MET A 1 -7.90 -0.24 8.64
N LYS A 2 -8.78 0.42 7.88
CA LYS A 2 -9.31 -0.17 6.62
C LYS A 2 -8.27 -0.05 5.50
N ARG A 3 -8.16 -1.06 4.63
CA ARG A 3 -7.23 -1.05 3.48
C ARG A 3 -7.41 0.18 2.57
N LYS A 4 -8.65 0.60 2.32
CA LYS A 4 -8.96 1.79 1.52
C LYS A 4 -8.35 3.07 2.09
N GLU A 5 -8.38 3.22 3.41
CA GLU A 5 -7.80 4.37 4.09
C GLU A 5 -6.29 4.40 3.91
N LEU A 6 -5.63 3.24 4.02
CA LEU A 6 -4.18 3.13 3.82
C LEU A 6 -3.79 3.49 2.39
N ILE A 7 -4.53 2.97 1.41
CA ILE A 7 -4.29 3.30 0.00
C ILE A 7 -4.46 4.81 -0.24
N ASN A 8 -5.50 5.43 0.31
CA ASN A 8 -5.69 6.87 0.20
C ASN A 8 -4.52 7.67 0.82
N ILE A 9 -4.01 7.25 1.98
CA ILE A 9 -2.85 7.87 2.61
C ILE A 9 -1.60 7.70 1.72
N LEU A 10 -1.37 6.49 1.19
CA LEU A 10 -0.25 6.21 0.30
C LEU A 10 -0.30 7.09 -0.95
N LEU A 11 -1.45 7.17 -1.62
CA LEU A 11 -1.63 8.02 -2.80
C LEU A 11 -1.43 9.52 -2.47
N LYS A 12 -1.94 9.99 -1.32
CA LYS A 12 -1.71 11.37 -0.84
C LYS A 12 -0.24 11.68 -0.56
N ASN A 13 0.52 10.69 -0.11
CA ASN A 13 1.97 10.79 0.11
C ASN A 13 2.79 10.59 -1.18
N GLY A 14 2.14 10.49 -2.35
CA GLY A 14 2.80 10.31 -3.65
C GLY A 14 3.28 8.89 -3.92
N CYS A 15 2.87 7.90 -3.12
CA CYS A 15 3.13 6.49 -3.42
C CYS A 15 2.27 6.04 -4.60
N ILE A 16 2.88 5.27 -5.49
CA ILE A 16 2.23 4.72 -6.68
C ILE A 16 2.07 3.21 -6.54
N PHE A 17 0.99 2.68 -7.13
CA PHE A 17 0.84 1.25 -7.30
C PHE A 17 1.81 0.74 -8.35
N VAL A 18 2.49 -0.36 -8.05
CA VAL A 18 3.52 -0.96 -8.92
C VAL A 18 3.01 -2.23 -9.58
N ARG A 19 2.54 -3.19 -8.78
CA ARG A 19 2.08 -4.50 -9.25
C ARG A 19 1.25 -5.23 -8.22
N HIS A 20 0.43 -6.17 -8.68
CA HIS A 20 -0.19 -7.15 -7.81
C HIS A 20 0.82 -8.26 -7.50
N GLY A 21 1.06 -8.53 -6.21
CA GLY A 21 1.68 -9.77 -5.75
C GLY A 21 0.61 -10.83 -5.47
N GLY A 22 1.00 -11.97 -4.91
CA GLY A 22 0.07 -13.07 -4.60
C GLY A 22 -1.07 -12.67 -3.66
N ARG A 23 -0.77 -12.40 -2.39
CA ARG A 23 -1.76 -11.95 -1.38
C ARG A 23 -1.73 -10.45 -1.07
N HIS A 24 -0.76 -9.73 -1.66
CA HIS A 24 -0.45 -8.34 -1.36
C HIS A 24 -0.34 -7.53 -2.65
N ASP A 25 -0.61 -6.23 -2.58
CA ASP A 25 -0.32 -5.24 -3.61
C ASP A 25 0.97 -4.51 -3.29
N TRP A 26 1.78 -4.21 -4.30
CA TRP A 26 3.02 -3.46 -4.12
C TRP A 26 2.79 -1.98 -4.41
N TYR A 27 3.12 -1.14 -3.43
CA TYR A 27 3.17 0.31 -3.58
C TYR A 27 4.62 0.78 -3.43
N LYS A 28 5.01 1.80 -4.18
CA LYS A 28 6.35 2.40 -4.10
C LYS A 28 6.22 3.91 -4.02
N ASN A 29 7.01 4.52 -3.15
CA ASN A 29 7.22 5.95 -3.19
C ASN A 29 8.35 6.27 -4.19
N PRO A 30 8.08 6.97 -5.30
CA PRO A 30 9.10 7.31 -6.29
C PRO A 30 10.09 8.35 -5.76
N SER A 31 9.70 9.17 -4.78
CA SER A 31 10.56 10.19 -4.16
C SER A 31 11.65 9.57 -3.28
N THR A 32 11.30 8.54 -2.50
CA THR A 32 12.26 7.87 -1.59
C THR A 32 12.78 6.55 -2.12
N GLY A 33 12.17 6.00 -3.16
CA GLY A 33 12.47 4.67 -3.69
C GLY A 33 11.92 3.50 -2.85
N MET A 34 11.36 3.77 -1.67
CA MET A 34 10.87 2.74 -0.75
C MET A 34 9.63 2.05 -1.29
N SER A 35 9.59 0.72 -1.15
CA SER A 35 8.47 -0.10 -1.60
C SER A 35 7.87 -0.85 -0.41
N GLN A 36 6.54 -0.91 -0.36
CA GLN A 36 5.80 -1.61 0.69
C GLN A 36 4.71 -2.51 0.10
N SER A 37 4.62 -3.73 0.64
CA SER A 37 3.55 -4.67 0.32
C SER A 37 2.34 -4.43 1.22
N ILE A 38 1.20 -4.10 0.61
CA ILE A 38 -0.06 -3.85 1.30
C ILE A 38 -0.96 -5.07 1.13
N PRO A 39 -1.45 -5.70 2.21
CA PRO A 39 -2.31 -6.86 2.09
C PRO A 39 -3.66 -6.51 1.47
N ARG A 40 -4.28 -7.48 0.78
CA ARG A 40 -5.57 -7.27 0.09
C ARG A 40 -6.81 -7.48 0.97
N HIS A 41 -6.64 -7.85 2.24
CA HIS A 41 -7.74 -7.98 3.20
C HIS A 41 -8.36 -6.60 3.54
N SER A 42 -9.66 -6.59 3.82
CA SER A 42 -10.43 -5.36 4.07
C SER A 42 -9.95 -4.60 5.31
N GLU A 43 -9.58 -5.34 6.36
CA GLU A 43 -9.11 -4.80 7.63
C GLU A 43 -7.64 -5.08 7.80
N ILE A 44 -6.82 -4.04 7.88
CA ILE A 44 -5.40 -4.17 8.17
C ILE A 44 -5.26 -4.24 9.68
N SER A 45 -4.98 -5.45 10.18
CA SER A 45 -4.61 -5.69 11.57
C SER A 45 -3.26 -5.06 11.85
N ASP A 46 -3.23 -4.23 12.89
CA ASP A 46 -2.02 -3.75 13.54
C ASP A 46 -1.64 -4.86 14.54
N ASN A 47 -0.54 -5.58 14.29
CA ASN A 47 -0.05 -6.62 15.19
C ASN A 47 1.43 -6.39 15.47
#